data_AF-H1DJ64-F1
#
_entry.id   AF-H1DJ64-F1
#
_cell.length_a   1.000
_cell.length_b   1.000
_cell.length_c   1.000
_cell.angle_alpha   90.00
_cell.angle_beta   90.00
_cell.angle_gamma   90.00
#
_symmetry.space_group_name_H-M   'P 1'
#
loop_
_entity.id
_entity.type
_entity.pdbx_description
1 polymer ?
#
loop_
_entity_poly.entity_id
_entity_poly.type
_entity_poly.pdbx_seq_one_letter_code
_entity_poly.pdbx_strand_id
1 'polypeptide(L)'
;MKSWNFIFCLILFITVWGCRSDDEAVPVEIPRVILDRSEVSLPTRGGSVEIAVETGGIVWHVEGAPSWLTVSQTGQGMLLSAEGNLGGQRRTTTLKVSVEGGTEETQATLEVRQGNGAMILSYDTEKPDAVVALPTEGVVKCTINWGDGQKEEVDAIIDGLSVGYPTHTYEKQGSYEVEILGTVTALSSILLDNAQRARLKAVEAWGETGLESMEYAFHGCTSLTTLASNAEQAFTTVTTFRNAFNGCSALKEIPADLFAGCTLATDFSSCFTECISLKVIPEHLLDECTGIEKINSIFSYCRGLEKVPEGLFTSCSQVTDFSYSFVYCEALQQIPAGLFAPCTAALTFQHCFAGDVSLKEIPAGLFDRCEQVESFQSTFLGCTSLTKIPEGLFDKCTKVVKFNFVFADCENLLTVPVSLFDFCRQATRWYGIFRGCSAWEGESPYTRIGEKKVHLYERGEYSNQFAAPVEYKTAFKECIQLEDYSIISASYSQWL
;
A
#
# COMPACT_ATOMS: atom_id res chain seq x y z
N MET A 1 -29.16 49.31 33.29
CA MET A 1 -29.52 50.19 34.43
C MET A 1 -30.87 49.78 34.97
N LYS A 2 -30.90 49.08 36.10
CA LYS A 2 -32.00 49.10 37.09
C LYS A 2 -31.45 48.48 38.37
N SER A 3 -30.98 49.37 39.24
CA SER A 3 -30.68 49.17 40.65
C SER A 3 -31.95 48.79 41.41
N TRP A 4 -31.82 48.04 42.50
CA TRP A 4 -32.68 48.25 43.66
C TRP A 4 -31.94 47.97 44.97
N ASN A 5 -31.92 49.01 45.80
CA ASN A 5 -31.48 49.05 47.20
C ASN A 5 -32.49 48.29 48.07
N PHE A 6 -32.00 47.60 49.10
CA PHE A 6 -32.81 47.22 50.26
C PHE A 6 -32.29 47.88 51.54
N ILE A 7 -33.14 48.78 52.03
CA ILE A 7 -33.47 49.22 53.39
C ILE A 7 -32.66 48.64 54.56
N PHE A 8 -32.09 49.58 55.34
CA PHE A 8 -31.62 49.44 56.71
C PHE A 8 -32.79 49.30 57.70
N CYS A 9 -32.70 48.37 58.65
CA CYS A 9 -33.40 48.46 59.93
C CYS A 9 -32.40 48.28 61.08
N LEU A 10 -32.29 49.33 61.88
CA LEU A 10 -31.53 49.44 63.12
C LEU A 10 -32.23 48.63 64.22
N ILE A 11 -31.50 47.78 64.96
CA ILE A 11 -31.87 47.38 66.32
C ILE A 11 -30.67 47.55 67.25
N LEU A 12 -30.97 48.24 68.36
CA LEU A 12 -30.12 48.62 69.49
C LEU A 12 -29.31 47.46 70.10
N PHE A 13 -28.05 47.74 70.41
CA PHE A 13 -27.22 46.94 71.32
C PHE A 13 -27.57 47.24 72.79
N ILE A 14 -28.00 46.23 73.53
CA ILE A 14 -27.89 46.19 75.00
C ILE A 14 -26.66 45.35 75.31
N THR A 15 -25.71 45.96 76.02
CA THR A 15 -24.47 45.34 76.48
C THR A 15 -24.73 44.41 77.66
N VAL A 16 -24.40 43.12 77.51
CA VAL A 16 -24.11 42.22 78.63
C VAL A 16 -22.79 41.52 78.34
N TRP A 17 -21.90 41.62 79.31
CA TRP A 17 -20.50 41.24 79.27
C TRP A 17 -20.35 39.74 79.56
N GLY A 18 -19.67 39.00 78.69
CA GLY A 18 -19.28 37.61 78.90
C GLY A 18 -18.17 37.23 77.91
N CYS A 19 -17.04 36.75 78.42
CA CYS A 19 -15.79 36.54 77.70
C CYS A 19 -15.89 35.68 76.43
N ARG A 20 -15.07 36.07 75.46
CA ARG A 20 -15.01 35.72 74.04
C ARG A 20 -14.17 34.46 73.79
N SER A 21 -14.70 33.52 73.04
CA SER A 21 -13.94 32.55 72.24
C SER A 21 -14.56 32.54 70.84
N ASP A 22 -13.92 33.23 69.90
CA ASP A 22 -14.30 33.30 68.49
C ASP A 22 -14.01 31.94 67.84
N ASP A 23 -15.05 31.26 67.35
CA ASP A 23 -14.94 30.14 66.41
C ASP A 23 -16.15 30.19 65.45
N GLU A 24 -16.15 31.19 64.56
CA GLU A 24 -16.93 31.09 63.32
C GLU A 24 -16.16 30.15 62.39
N ALA A 25 -16.72 28.95 62.16
CA ALA A 25 -16.16 27.99 61.22
C ALA A 25 -16.17 28.59 59.80
N VAL A 26 -14.97 28.87 59.27
CA VAL A 26 -14.75 29.21 57.86
C VAL A 26 -15.23 28.03 57.01
N PRO A 27 -16.05 28.23 55.96
CA PRO A 27 -16.41 27.13 55.07
C PRO A 27 -15.13 26.58 54.42
N VAL A 28 -14.86 25.30 54.65
CA VAL A 28 -13.76 24.59 54.00
C VAL A 28 -14.14 24.46 52.53
N GLU A 29 -13.52 25.24 51.65
CA GLU A 29 -13.61 25.00 50.20
C GLU A 29 -13.05 23.60 49.90
N ILE A 30 -13.92 22.72 49.41
CA ILE A 30 -13.50 21.40 48.96
C ILE A 30 -12.69 21.63 47.67
N PRO A 31 -11.43 21.15 47.59
CA PRO A 31 -10.62 21.30 46.39
C PRO A 31 -11.36 20.71 45.19
N ARG A 32 -11.45 21.47 44.10
CA ARG A 32 -12.00 20.98 42.82
C ARG A 32 -11.13 21.43 41.67
N VAL A 33 -11.01 20.58 40.66
CA VAL A 33 -10.37 20.91 39.38
C VAL A 33 -11.43 20.74 38.31
N ILE A 34 -11.76 21.83 37.63
CA ILE A 34 -12.69 21.83 36.51
C ILE A 34 -11.93 22.33 35.29
N LEU A 35 -11.95 21.51 34.24
CA LEU A 35 -11.49 21.91 32.90
C LEU A 35 -12.72 22.31 32.09
N ASP A 36 -12.59 23.31 31.22
CA ASP A 36 -13.68 23.72 30.33
C ASP A 36 -14.10 22.61 29.33
N ARG A 37 -13.24 21.60 29.14
CA ARG A 37 -13.45 20.42 28.29
C ARG A 37 -12.59 19.25 28.77
N SER A 38 -13.01 18.03 28.43
CA SER A 38 -12.28 16.79 28.74
C SER A 38 -11.42 16.28 27.58
N GLU A 39 -11.50 16.91 26.41
CA GLU A 39 -10.70 16.58 25.22
C GLU A 39 -10.32 17.82 24.39
N VAL A 40 -9.17 17.77 23.73
CA VAL A 40 -8.70 18.82 22.83
C VAL A 40 -7.85 18.26 21.68
N SER A 41 -8.02 18.81 20.49
CA SER A 41 -7.23 18.48 19.31
C SER A 41 -6.37 19.67 18.89
N LEU A 42 -5.06 19.47 18.79
CA LEU A 42 -4.13 20.43 18.21
C LEU A 42 -4.09 20.29 16.68
N PRO A 43 -3.88 21.39 15.94
CA PRO A 43 -3.76 21.34 14.48
C PRO A 43 -2.63 20.41 14.03
N THR A 44 -2.86 19.70 12.92
CA THR A 44 -1.85 18.84 12.29
C THR A 44 -0.60 19.64 11.90
N ARG A 45 -0.75 20.91 11.50
CA ARG A 45 0.38 21.82 11.21
C ARG A 45 1.12 22.37 12.43
N GLY A 46 0.71 21.97 13.63
CA GLY A 46 1.20 22.54 14.87
C GLY A 46 0.48 23.85 15.19
N GLY A 47 0.55 24.26 16.45
CA GLY A 47 -0.23 25.38 16.94
C GLY A 47 -0.44 25.29 18.44
N SER A 48 -1.28 26.17 18.97
CA SER A 48 -1.58 26.20 20.40
C SER A 48 -3.07 26.36 20.67
N VAL A 49 -3.55 25.76 21.77
CA VAL A 49 -4.92 25.89 22.28
C VAL A 49 -4.87 26.16 23.78
N GLU A 50 -5.67 27.13 24.23
CA GLU A 50 -5.80 27.46 25.65
C GLU A 50 -6.97 26.68 26.27
N ILE A 51 -6.72 26.09 27.44
CA ILE A 51 -7.68 25.34 28.24
C ILE A 51 -7.86 26.10 29.56
N ALA A 52 -9.09 26.50 29.85
CA ALA A 52 -9.39 27.13 31.12
C ALA A 52 -9.37 26.10 32.25
N VAL A 53 -8.73 26.45 33.37
CA VAL A 53 -8.61 25.60 34.57
C VAL A 53 -9.16 26.36 35.77
N GLU A 54 -10.24 25.88 36.35
CA GLU A 54 -10.87 26.47 37.53
C GLU A 54 -10.58 25.62 38.78
N THR A 55 -9.90 26.23 39.76
CA THR A 55 -9.46 25.56 40.99
C THR A 55 -9.86 26.27 42.28
N GLY A 56 -10.68 27.32 42.20
CA GLY A 56 -11.00 28.16 43.37
C GLY A 56 -9.78 28.92 43.94
N GLY A 57 -8.71 29.09 43.16
CA GLY A 57 -7.47 29.74 43.61
C GLY A 57 -6.45 28.79 44.25
N ILE A 58 -6.72 27.48 44.23
CA ILE A 58 -5.78 26.45 44.69
C ILE A 58 -4.71 26.22 43.60
N VAL A 59 -3.46 26.06 44.04
CA VAL A 59 -2.33 25.72 43.15
C VAL A 59 -2.55 24.36 42.52
N TRP A 60 -2.34 24.26 41.21
CA TRP A 60 -2.50 23.03 40.44
C TRP A 60 -1.29 22.70 39.59
N HIS A 61 -1.17 21.42 39.28
CA HIS A 61 -0.07 20.82 38.53
C HIS A 61 -0.61 19.97 37.39
N VAL A 62 0.18 19.85 36.32
CA VAL A 62 -0.13 19.00 35.17
C VAL A 62 0.96 17.95 34.99
N GLU A 63 0.52 16.71 34.83
CA GLU A 63 1.39 15.57 34.53
C GLU A 63 0.94 14.86 33.25
N GLY A 64 1.81 14.03 32.68
CA GLY A 64 1.50 13.21 31.50
C GLY A 64 1.78 13.87 30.15
N ALA A 65 2.48 15.02 30.13
CA ALA A 65 2.88 15.66 28.87
C ALA A 65 4.03 14.88 28.19
N PRO A 66 3.83 14.35 26.97
CA PRO A 66 4.86 13.68 26.19
C PRO A 66 5.82 14.70 25.54
N SER A 67 6.91 14.22 24.96
CA SER A 67 7.94 15.09 24.34
C SER A 67 7.45 15.96 23.18
N TRP A 68 6.33 15.60 22.54
CA TRP A 68 5.74 16.37 21.43
C TRP A 68 4.79 17.46 21.89
N LEU A 69 4.40 17.49 23.16
CA LEU A 69 3.41 18.40 23.71
C LEU A 69 4.04 19.29 24.77
N THR A 70 4.08 20.58 24.51
CA THR A 70 4.46 21.59 25.50
C THR A 70 3.21 22.06 26.25
N VAL A 71 3.29 22.09 27.58
CA VAL A 71 2.24 22.63 28.46
C VAL A 71 2.83 23.81 29.23
N SER A 72 2.16 24.96 29.17
CA SER A 72 2.57 26.16 29.92
C SER A 72 1.38 26.75 30.67
N GLN A 73 1.58 27.20 31.91
CA GLN A 73 0.51 27.84 32.69
C GLN A 73 0.26 29.27 32.20
N THR A 74 -1.01 29.66 32.14
CA THR A 74 -1.48 31.02 31.81
C THR A 74 -2.30 31.59 32.95
N GLY A 75 -2.69 32.86 32.86
CA GLY A 75 -3.56 33.49 33.85
C GLY A 75 -4.99 32.92 33.91
N GLN A 76 -5.40 32.15 32.89
CA GLN A 76 -6.75 31.56 32.78
C GLN A 76 -6.74 30.03 32.82
N GLY A 77 -5.57 29.39 32.76
CA GLY A 77 -5.43 27.93 32.80
C GLY A 77 -4.10 27.46 32.23
N MET A 78 -4.12 26.63 31.18
CA MET A 78 -2.92 26.14 30.48
C MET A 78 -3.00 26.37 28.97
N LEU A 79 -1.87 26.74 28.37
CA LEU A 79 -1.66 26.76 26.93
C LEU A 79 -0.93 25.47 26.53
N LEU A 80 -1.56 24.70 25.65
CA LEU A 80 -1.02 23.50 25.04
C LEU A 80 -0.46 23.84 23.68
N SER A 81 0.78 23.46 23.39
CA SER A 81 1.47 23.76 22.12
C SER A 81 2.18 22.52 21.59
N ALA A 82 2.11 22.29 20.28
CA ALA A 82 2.86 21.23 19.61
C ALA A 82 3.36 21.68 18.23
N GLU A 83 4.51 21.16 17.81
CA GLU A 83 5.03 21.32 16.45
C GLU A 83 4.22 20.50 15.44
N GLY A 84 4.29 20.84 14.15
CA GLY A 84 3.54 20.12 13.12
C GLY A 84 3.78 18.62 13.08
N ASN A 85 2.69 17.86 13.01
CA ASN A 85 2.63 16.42 12.83
C ASN A 85 2.10 16.09 11.41
N LEU A 86 2.73 16.65 10.38
CA LEU A 86 2.25 16.63 8.99
C LEU A 86 2.39 15.29 8.27
N GLY A 87 3.27 14.41 8.77
CA GLY A 87 3.49 13.07 8.23
C GLY A 87 3.74 12.04 9.33
N GLY A 88 3.25 12.31 10.56
CA GLY A 88 3.42 11.42 11.70
C GLY A 88 2.06 10.94 12.21
N GLN A 89 2.07 9.74 12.82
CA GLN A 89 0.88 9.16 13.46
C GLN A 89 0.16 10.17 14.36
N ARG A 90 -1.17 10.14 14.40
CA ARG A 90 -2.01 10.81 15.38
C ARG A 90 -1.43 10.55 16.74
N ARG A 91 -1.00 11.63 17.40
CA ARG A 91 -0.39 11.52 18.72
C ARG A 91 -1.48 11.77 19.75
N THR A 92 -1.56 10.90 20.74
CA THR A 92 -2.49 11.05 21.86
C THR A 92 -1.72 11.06 23.18
N THR A 93 -2.24 11.79 24.15
CA THR A 93 -1.82 11.68 25.54
C THR A 93 -2.99 12.05 26.46
N THR A 94 -2.96 11.53 27.68
CA THR A 94 -3.86 11.95 28.74
C THR A 94 -3.07 12.83 29.71
N LEU A 95 -3.40 14.12 29.77
CA LEU A 95 -2.90 15.00 30.81
C LEU A 95 -3.71 14.81 32.09
N LYS A 96 -3.04 14.73 33.24
CA LYS A 96 -3.65 14.73 34.56
C LYS A 96 -3.45 16.09 35.21
N VAL A 97 -4.54 16.73 35.60
CA VAL A 97 -4.54 18.03 36.30
C VAL A 97 -4.97 17.80 37.73
N SER A 98 -4.12 18.15 38.69
CA SER A 98 -4.34 17.93 40.13
C SER A 98 -4.14 19.20 40.93
N VAL A 99 -4.80 19.32 42.09
CA VAL A 99 -4.61 20.42 43.05
C VAL A 99 -3.88 19.93 44.30
N GLU A 100 -2.96 20.74 44.83
CA GLU A 100 -2.28 20.44 46.10
C GLU A 100 -3.16 20.82 47.31
N GLY A 101 -3.32 19.90 48.28
CA GLY A 101 -3.71 20.28 49.65
C GLY A 101 -5.00 19.72 50.26
N GLY A 102 -5.57 18.60 49.78
CA GLY A 102 -6.72 17.94 50.42
C GLY A 102 -6.52 16.44 50.58
N THR A 103 -7.08 15.83 51.64
CA THR A 103 -7.00 14.39 51.92
C THR A 103 -7.77 13.50 50.91
N GLU A 104 -8.40 14.11 49.91
CA GLU A 104 -8.94 13.47 48.71
C GLU A 104 -8.33 14.18 47.49
N GLU A 105 -7.59 13.45 46.63
CA GLU A 105 -7.04 13.99 45.38
C GLU A 105 -8.18 14.35 44.42
N THR A 106 -8.47 15.64 44.26
CA THR A 106 -9.37 16.09 43.19
C THR A 106 -8.56 16.26 41.91
N GLN A 107 -8.76 15.35 40.96
CA GLN A 107 -8.07 15.32 39.68
C GLN A 107 -9.06 15.41 38.52
N ALA A 108 -8.62 16.03 37.43
CA ALA A 108 -9.29 16.02 36.13
C ALA A 108 -8.33 15.47 35.08
N THR A 109 -8.86 14.80 34.06
CA THR A 109 -8.10 14.30 32.93
C THR A 109 -8.47 15.06 31.66
N LEU A 110 -7.48 15.35 30.83
CA LEU A 110 -7.65 15.95 29.51
C LEU A 110 -7.00 15.06 28.46
N GLU A 111 -7.80 14.55 27.54
CA GLU A 111 -7.31 13.86 26.35
C GLU A 111 -6.80 14.87 25.33
N VAL A 112 -5.50 14.84 25.02
CA VAL A 112 -4.88 15.71 24.01
C VAL A 112 -4.53 14.87 22.79
N ARG A 113 -5.05 15.27 21.63
CA ARG A 113 -4.76 14.67 20.33
C ARG A 113 -4.04 15.69 19.46
N GLN A 114 -3.11 15.24 18.63
CA GLN A 114 -2.55 16.04 17.55
C GLN A 114 -2.71 15.28 16.24
N GLY A 115 -3.36 15.94 15.27
CA GLY A 115 -4.01 15.27 14.15
C GLY A 115 -5.48 15.02 14.47
N ASN A 116 -6.36 15.46 13.57
CA ASN A 116 -7.81 15.33 13.72
C ASN A 116 -8.38 14.04 13.10
N GLY A 117 -7.52 13.15 12.57
CA GLY A 117 -7.95 11.97 11.83
C GLY A 117 -8.44 12.30 10.41
N ALA A 118 -8.15 13.50 9.90
CA ALA A 118 -8.48 13.83 8.52
C ALA A 118 -7.55 13.12 7.54
N MET A 119 -8.10 12.71 6.41
CA MET A 119 -7.31 12.42 5.21
C MET A 119 -6.78 13.74 4.66
N ILE A 120 -5.51 13.77 4.24
CA ILE A 120 -4.87 14.98 3.70
C ILE A 120 -4.28 14.66 2.34
N LEU A 121 -4.76 15.39 1.33
CA LEU A 121 -4.33 15.27 -0.07
C LEU A 121 -3.71 16.59 -0.53
N SER A 122 -2.50 16.53 -1.09
CA SER A 122 -1.81 17.70 -1.64
C SER A 122 -2.07 17.82 -3.13
N TYR A 123 -2.55 18.98 -3.55
CA TYR A 123 -2.79 19.35 -4.94
C TYR A 123 -1.92 20.53 -5.34
N ASP A 124 -1.53 20.56 -6.62
CA ASP A 124 -0.90 21.72 -7.24
C ASP A 124 -1.77 22.20 -8.38
N THR A 125 -2.27 23.43 -8.29
CA THR A 125 -3.00 24.06 -9.36
C THR A 125 -1.99 24.70 -10.30
N GLU A 126 -2.00 24.27 -11.56
CA GLU A 126 -1.03 24.69 -12.58
C GLU A 126 -1.31 26.09 -13.14
N LYS A 127 -2.48 26.65 -12.83
CA LYS A 127 -2.96 27.96 -13.27
C LYS A 127 -4.08 28.47 -12.34
N PRO A 128 -4.41 29.76 -12.38
CA PRO A 128 -5.65 30.28 -11.80
C PRO A 128 -6.89 29.59 -12.37
N ASP A 129 -7.97 29.60 -11.59
CA ASP A 129 -9.28 29.02 -11.92
C ASP A 129 -9.22 27.50 -12.23
N ALA A 130 -8.21 26.82 -11.71
CA ALA A 130 -8.11 25.37 -11.82
C ALA A 130 -9.13 24.68 -10.90
N VAL A 131 -9.76 23.63 -11.43
CA VAL A 131 -10.75 22.84 -10.69
C VAL A 131 -10.09 21.58 -10.13
N VAL A 132 -10.09 21.42 -8.81
CA VAL A 132 -9.73 20.17 -8.16
C VAL A 132 -11.00 19.34 -7.94
N ALA A 133 -10.89 18.04 -8.13
CA ALA A 133 -11.91 17.07 -7.77
C ALA A 133 -11.29 16.05 -6.81
N LEU A 134 -12.00 15.70 -5.74
CA LEU A 134 -11.54 14.71 -4.78
C LEU A 134 -11.98 13.31 -5.22
N PRO A 135 -11.11 12.30 -5.18
CA PRO A 135 -11.46 10.94 -5.57
C PRO A 135 -12.28 10.21 -4.49
N THR A 136 -13.17 10.90 -3.77
CA THR A 136 -13.99 10.31 -2.69
C THR A 136 -15.24 9.64 -3.25
N GLU A 137 -15.44 8.35 -2.98
CA GLU A 137 -16.53 7.53 -3.50
C GLU A 137 -17.24 6.76 -2.37
N GLY A 138 -18.42 6.22 -2.65
CA GLY A 138 -19.23 5.49 -1.69
C GLY A 138 -19.95 6.44 -0.74
N VAL A 139 -20.07 6.06 0.54
CA VAL A 139 -20.67 6.93 1.57
C VAL A 139 -19.66 8.00 1.95
N VAL A 140 -19.97 9.25 1.60
CA VAL A 140 -19.16 10.43 1.90
C VAL A 140 -19.96 11.34 2.81
N LYS A 141 -19.58 11.34 4.10
CA LYS A 141 -20.16 12.18 5.14
C LYS A 141 -19.06 12.90 5.90
N CYS A 142 -18.63 14.04 5.38
CA CYS A 142 -17.43 14.72 5.84
C CYS A 142 -17.49 16.24 5.69
N THR A 143 -16.62 16.90 6.42
CA THR A 143 -16.25 18.30 6.20
C THR A 143 -14.95 18.32 5.37
N ILE A 144 -14.98 19.03 4.25
CA ILE A 144 -13.81 19.29 3.40
C ILE A 144 -13.30 20.70 3.69
N ASN A 145 -12.02 20.82 4.02
CA ASN A 145 -11.29 22.09 4.06
C ASN A 145 -10.36 22.15 2.86
N TRP A 146 -10.64 23.04 1.92
CA TRP A 146 -9.92 23.14 0.65
C TRP A 146 -8.54 23.82 0.78
N GLY A 147 -8.13 24.24 1.98
CA GLY A 147 -6.80 24.80 2.21
C GLY A 147 -6.62 26.24 1.71
N ASP A 148 -7.64 26.85 1.12
CA ASP A 148 -7.69 28.28 0.72
C ASP A 148 -8.60 29.13 1.62
N GLY A 149 -9.06 28.56 2.72
CA GLY A 149 -9.99 29.17 3.68
C GLY A 149 -11.46 28.81 3.44
N GLN A 150 -11.80 28.15 2.32
CA GLN A 150 -13.14 27.63 2.07
C GLN A 150 -13.34 26.24 2.67
N LYS A 151 -14.57 25.99 3.12
CA LYS A 151 -15.00 24.70 3.66
C LYS A 151 -16.34 24.30 3.08
N GLU A 152 -16.55 23.00 2.96
CA GLU A 152 -17.77 22.38 2.44
C GLU A 152 -18.18 21.20 3.31
N GLU A 153 -19.48 21.01 3.52
CA GLU A 153 -20.04 19.82 4.16
C GLU A 153 -20.66 18.92 3.08
N VAL A 154 -20.32 17.63 3.11
CA VAL A 154 -20.85 16.62 2.20
C VAL A 154 -21.56 15.56 3.03
N ASP A 155 -22.78 15.19 2.64
CA ASP A 155 -23.52 14.04 3.16
C ASP A 155 -24.26 13.39 1.99
N ALA A 156 -23.55 12.50 1.27
CA ALA A 156 -24.02 11.90 0.04
C ALA A 156 -23.43 10.51 -0.20
N ILE A 157 -24.05 9.76 -1.11
CA ILE A 157 -23.46 8.56 -1.70
C ILE A 157 -22.92 8.98 -3.07
N ILE A 158 -21.60 8.99 -3.23
CA ILE A 158 -20.89 9.45 -4.43
C ILE A 158 -20.53 8.24 -5.29
N ASP A 159 -20.83 8.32 -6.59
CA ASP A 159 -20.52 7.28 -7.58
C ASP A 159 -19.80 7.81 -8.83
N GLY A 160 -19.50 9.12 -8.86
CA GLY A 160 -18.89 9.81 -9.99
C GLY A 160 -19.78 9.90 -11.23
N LEU A 161 -21.03 9.41 -11.17
CA LEU A 161 -21.98 9.34 -12.28
C LEU A 161 -23.26 10.11 -11.93
N SER A 162 -24.12 9.52 -11.09
CA SER A 162 -25.37 10.13 -10.66
C SER A 162 -25.13 11.25 -9.65
N VAL A 163 -24.13 11.06 -8.79
CA VAL A 163 -23.60 12.07 -7.88
C VAL A 163 -22.11 12.21 -8.17
N GLY A 164 -21.76 13.35 -8.77
CA GLY A 164 -20.38 13.67 -9.10
C GLY A 164 -19.49 13.84 -7.87
N TYR A 165 -18.18 13.76 -8.07
CA TYR A 165 -17.20 14.01 -7.02
C TYR A 165 -17.26 15.46 -6.50
N PRO A 166 -16.91 15.71 -5.23
CA PRO A 166 -16.77 17.07 -4.72
C PRO A 166 -15.69 17.81 -5.50
N THR A 167 -15.98 19.05 -5.92
CA THR A 167 -15.05 19.86 -6.71
C THR A 167 -14.93 21.27 -6.18
N HIS A 168 -13.74 21.86 -6.32
CA HIS A 168 -13.47 23.24 -5.93
C HIS A 168 -12.63 23.97 -6.96
N THR A 169 -12.93 25.25 -7.17
CA THR A 169 -12.18 26.12 -8.09
C THR A 169 -11.26 27.03 -7.30
N TYR A 170 -9.96 26.94 -7.52
CA TYR A 170 -8.98 27.82 -6.88
C TYR A 170 -8.75 29.08 -7.72
N GLU A 171 -9.07 30.25 -7.18
CA GLU A 171 -8.87 31.55 -7.85
C GLU A 171 -7.39 31.85 -8.16
N LYS A 172 -6.46 31.22 -7.43
CA LYS A 172 -5.03 31.43 -7.58
C LYS A 172 -4.32 30.12 -7.90
N GLN A 173 -3.25 30.25 -8.68
CA GLN A 173 -2.28 29.19 -8.84
C GLN A 173 -1.55 28.95 -7.53
N GLY A 174 -1.32 27.69 -7.15
CA GLY A 174 -0.53 27.34 -5.98
C GLY A 174 -0.68 25.89 -5.56
N SER A 175 0.03 25.55 -4.49
CA SER A 175 -0.10 24.26 -3.83
C SER A 175 -1.07 24.36 -2.65
N TYR A 176 -1.98 23.39 -2.55
CA TYR A 176 -3.05 23.36 -1.56
C TYR A 176 -3.10 21.98 -0.91
N GLU A 177 -3.26 21.97 0.41
CA GLU A 177 -3.57 20.76 1.16
C GLU A 177 -5.07 20.75 1.45
N VAL A 178 -5.73 19.70 0.97
CA VAL A 178 -7.15 19.47 1.23
C VAL A 178 -7.28 18.51 2.40
N GLU A 179 -7.93 18.96 3.48
CA GLU A 179 -8.23 18.13 4.65
C GLU A 179 -9.67 17.62 4.56
N ILE A 180 -9.87 16.31 4.69
CA ILE A 180 -11.17 15.65 4.62
C ILE A 180 -11.42 14.97 5.96
N LEU A 181 -12.35 15.51 6.75
CA LEU A 181 -12.67 15.03 8.09
C LEU A 181 -14.07 14.42 8.13
N GLY A 182 -14.15 13.12 8.39
CA GLY A 182 -15.41 12.39 8.49
C GLY A 182 -15.36 11.07 7.74
N THR A 183 -16.51 10.54 7.34
CA THR A 183 -16.62 9.24 6.69
C THR A 183 -16.38 9.34 5.19
N VAL A 184 -15.50 8.49 4.67
CA VAL A 184 -15.29 8.22 3.24
C VAL A 184 -15.02 6.71 3.12
N THR A 185 -15.97 5.96 2.56
CA THR A 185 -15.88 4.50 2.51
C THR A 185 -15.10 3.97 1.30
N ALA A 186 -14.92 4.76 0.24
CA ALA A 186 -14.10 4.37 -0.90
C ALA A 186 -13.36 5.55 -1.53
N LEU A 187 -12.28 5.24 -2.23
CA LEU A 187 -11.62 6.19 -3.14
C LEU A 187 -11.62 5.66 -4.56
N SER A 188 -11.84 6.53 -5.54
CA SER A 188 -11.78 6.21 -6.98
C SER A 188 -11.54 7.46 -7.83
N SER A 189 -10.55 7.40 -8.72
CA SER A 189 -10.21 8.48 -9.66
C SER A 189 -10.50 8.13 -11.13
N ILE A 190 -11.14 6.98 -11.39
CA ILE A 190 -11.29 6.46 -12.76
C ILE A 190 -12.19 7.35 -13.63
N LEU A 191 -13.15 8.02 -13.01
CA LEU A 191 -14.08 8.95 -13.67
C LEU A 191 -13.61 10.41 -13.66
N LEU A 192 -12.46 10.72 -13.02
CA LEU A 192 -11.84 12.04 -13.13
C LEU A 192 -11.25 12.24 -14.54
N ASP A 193 -11.08 13.49 -14.96
CA ASP A 193 -10.35 13.78 -16.19
C ASP A 193 -8.82 13.73 -15.97
N ASN A 194 -8.05 13.73 -17.08
CA ASN A 194 -6.59 13.69 -17.03
C ASN A 194 -5.96 14.87 -16.29
N ALA A 195 -6.56 16.06 -16.38
CA ALA A 195 -6.03 17.26 -15.72
C ALA A 195 -6.27 17.19 -14.21
N GLN A 196 -7.46 16.77 -13.77
CA GLN A 196 -7.79 16.55 -12.37
C GLN A 196 -6.86 15.53 -11.72
N ARG A 197 -6.64 14.38 -12.37
CA ARG A 197 -5.70 13.36 -11.87
C ARG A 197 -4.26 13.85 -11.76
N ALA A 198 -3.81 14.67 -12.72
CA ALA A 198 -2.45 15.22 -12.74
C ALA A 198 -2.21 16.31 -11.68
N ARG A 199 -3.27 16.84 -11.05
CA ARG A 199 -3.14 17.85 -9.98
C ARG A 199 -2.80 17.24 -8.63
N LEU A 200 -3.19 15.99 -8.36
CA LEU A 200 -2.85 15.31 -7.11
C LEU A 200 -1.34 15.00 -7.08
N LYS A 201 -0.64 15.49 -6.05
CA LYS A 201 0.83 15.38 -5.90
C LYS A 201 1.26 14.46 -4.77
N ALA A 202 0.48 14.41 -3.69
CA ALA A 202 0.80 13.58 -2.53
C ALA A 202 -0.46 13.16 -1.76
N VAL A 203 -0.37 11.99 -1.13
CA VAL A 203 -1.19 11.63 0.02
C VAL A 203 -0.34 11.90 1.25
N GLU A 204 -0.69 12.91 2.05
CA GLU A 204 0.07 13.30 3.24
C GLU A 204 -0.43 12.55 4.49
N ALA A 205 -1.71 12.19 4.52
CA ALA A 205 -2.30 11.35 5.57
C ALA A 205 -3.52 10.58 5.05
N TRP A 206 -3.69 9.34 5.49
CA TRP A 206 -4.84 8.49 5.13
C TRP A 206 -6.09 8.78 5.98
N GLY A 207 -5.91 9.23 7.22
CA GLY A 207 -7.00 9.57 8.14
C GLY A 207 -7.81 8.38 8.66
N GLU A 208 -8.77 8.68 9.53
CA GLU A 208 -9.71 7.72 10.15
C GLU A 208 -11.07 7.76 9.42
N THR A 209 -11.07 7.63 8.08
CA THR A 209 -12.30 7.85 7.29
C THR A 209 -13.23 6.63 7.20
N GLY A 210 -12.76 5.46 7.61
CA GLY A 210 -13.51 4.20 7.48
C GLY A 210 -13.49 3.62 6.06
N LEU A 211 -12.32 3.64 5.39
CA LEU A 211 -12.17 3.09 4.04
C LEU A 211 -12.46 1.59 4.02
N GLU A 212 -13.27 1.17 3.05
CA GLU A 212 -13.62 -0.23 2.77
C GLU A 212 -13.07 -0.69 1.40
N SER A 213 -12.84 0.26 0.47
CA SER A 213 -12.32 0.00 -0.86
C SER A 213 -11.32 1.06 -1.31
N MET A 214 -10.22 0.61 -1.91
CA MET A 214 -9.23 1.43 -2.62
C MET A 214 -9.22 1.13 -4.13
N GLU A 215 -10.27 0.47 -4.64
CA GLU A 215 -10.35 0.12 -6.07
C GLU A 215 -10.32 1.39 -6.94
N TYR A 216 -9.29 1.53 -7.77
CA TYR A 216 -8.99 2.72 -8.59
C TYR A 216 -8.73 4.03 -7.83
N ALA A 217 -8.40 4.01 -6.54
CA ALA A 217 -8.24 5.20 -5.69
C ALA A 217 -7.48 6.37 -6.33
N PHE A 218 -6.32 6.09 -6.92
CA PHE A 218 -5.45 7.06 -7.59
C PHE A 218 -5.03 6.58 -8.98
N HIS A 219 -5.90 5.79 -9.63
CA HIS A 219 -5.70 5.35 -11.00
C HIS A 219 -5.40 6.54 -11.93
N GLY A 220 -4.26 6.51 -12.62
CA GLY A 220 -3.81 7.53 -13.57
C GLY A 220 -3.38 8.85 -12.94
N CYS A 221 -3.15 8.92 -11.62
CA CYS A 221 -2.59 10.11 -10.96
C CYS A 221 -1.09 10.23 -11.25
N THR A 222 -0.76 10.63 -12.49
CA THR A 222 0.61 10.64 -13.05
C THR A 222 1.58 11.58 -12.37
N SER A 223 1.10 12.49 -11.50
CA SER A 223 1.94 13.41 -10.73
C SER A 223 2.03 13.07 -9.24
N LEU A 224 1.40 11.98 -8.80
CA LEU A 224 1.51 11.50 -7.42
C LEU A 224 2.93 11.00 -7.17
N THR A 225 3.62 11.63 -6.22
CA THR A 225 5.04 11.37 -5.92
C THR A 225 5.27 10.83 -4.51
N THR A 226 4.37 11.14 -3.58
CA THR A 226 4.48 10.80 -2.17
C THR A 226 3.22 10.09 -1.70
N LEU A 227 3.42 9.01 -0.93
CA LEU A 227 2.37 8.32 -0.19
C LEU A 227 2.72 8.36 1.30
N ALA A 228 1.72 8.63 2.14
CA ALA A 228 1.85 8.54 3.57
C ALA A 228 1.99 7.08 4.04
N SER A 229 2.68 6.88 5.16
CA SER A 229 2.66 5.63 5.91
C SER A 229 1.24 5.27 6.36
N ASN A 230 0.88 3.98 6.38
CA ASN A 230 -0.39 3.51 6.97
C ASN A 230 -0.22 3.07 8.44
N ALA A 231 0.66 3.75 9.18
CA ALA A 231 0.95 3.42 10.56
C ALA A 231 -0.28 3.58 11.50
N GLU A 232 -1.29 4.37 11.12
CA GLU A 232 -2.57 4.51 11.84
C GLU A 232 -3.61 3.44 11.47
N GLN A 233 -3.25 2.49 10.62
CA GLN A 233 -4.10 1.37 10.22
C GLN A 233 -5.44 1.81 9.59
N ALA A 234 -5.41 2.88 8.79
CA ALA A 234 -6.55 3.43 8.05
C ALA A 234 -7.21 2.41 7.11
N PHE A 235 -6.48 1.35 6.77
CA PHE A 235 -6.92 0.30 5.85
C PHE A 235 -7.39 -1.01 6.51
N THR A 236 -7.61 -1.04 7.83
CA THR A 236 -8.03 -2.26 8.56
C THR A 236 -9.35 -2.86 8.05
N THR A 237 -10.22 -2.06 7.45
CA THR A 237 -11.49 -2.49 6.86
C THR A 237 -11.44 -2.62 5.33
N VAL A 238 -10.32 -2.30 4.70
CA VAL A 238 -10.19 -2.33 3.23
C VAL A 238 -10.09 -3.76 2.74
N THR A 239 -10.91 -4.09 1.74
CA THR A 239 -10.96 -5.43 1.14
C THR A 239 -10.26 -5.53 -0.21
N THR A 240 -9.99 -4.40 -0.88
CA THR A 240 -9.38 -4.36 -2.21
C THR A 240 -8.51 -3.13 -2.42
N PHE A 241 -7.35 -3.33 -3.04
CA PHE A 241 -6.43 -2.32 -3.56
C PHE A 241 -6.27 -2.44 -5.08
N ARG A 242 -7.22 -3.09 -5.75
CA ARG A 242 -7.20 -3.32 -7.19
C ARG A 242 -7.03 -2.00 -7.94
N ASN A 243 -5.98 -1.88 -8.75
CA ASN A 243 -5.64 -0.67 -9.51
C ASN A 243 -5.46 0.62 -8.66
N ALA A 244 -5.26 0.53 -7.34
CA ALA A 244 -5.24 1.71 -6.46
C ALA A 244 -4.22 2.78 -6.88
N PHE A 245 -3.04 2.37 -7.35
CA PHE A 245 -1.96 3.24 -7.81
C PHE A 245 -1.55 2.96 -9.27
N ASN A 246 -2.44 2.33 -10.04
CA ASN A 246 -2.17 2.03 -11.44
C ASN A 246 -1.96 3.34 -12.23
N GLY A 247 -0.84 3.49 -12.93
CA GLY A 247 -0.53 4.67 -13.73
C GLY A 247 0.01 5.85 -12.91
N CYS A 248 0.34 5.67 -11.63
CA CYS A 248 1.08 6.66 -10.82
C CYS A 248 2.55 6.74 -11.25
N SER A 249 2.78 7.16 -12.50
CA SER A 249 4.08 7.05 -13.17
C SER A 249 5.20 7.90 -12.56
N ALA A 250 4.88 8.92 -11.75
CA ALA A 250 5.84 9.72 -10.99
C ALA A 250 6.16 9.17 -9.58
N LEU A 251 5.47 8.12 -9.12
CA LEU A 251 5.69 7.53 -7.79
C LEU A 251 7.06 6.84 -7.76
N LYS A 252 7.91 7.25 -6.82
CA LYS A 252 9.30 6.77 -6.71
C LYS A 252 9.53 5.79 -5.58
N GLU A 253 8.77 5.93 -4.51
CA GLU A 253 8.93 5.20 -3.26
C GLU A 253 7.56 4.77 -2.75
N ILE A 254 7.51 3.58 -2.16
CA ILE A 254 6.34 3.04 -1.45
C ILE A 254 6.73 2.97 0.03
N PRO A 255 5.95 3.53 0.96
CA PRO A 255 6.16 3.31 2.38
C PRO A 255 6.09 1.82 2.71
N ALA A 256 7.07 1.30 3.45
CA ALA A 256 7.13 -0.13 3.78
C ALA A 256 5.90 -0.61 4.56
N ASP A 257 5.30 0.29 5.34
CA ASP A 257 4.12 0.03 6.16
C ASP A 257 2.80 0.45 5.48
N LEU A 258 2.79 0.75 4.17
CA LEU A 258 1.60 1.20 3.45
C LEU A 258 0.42 0.22 3.60
N PHE A 259 0.66 -1.08 3.72
CA PHE A 259 -0.37 -2.09 3.92
C PHE A 259 -0.37 -2.73 5.31
N ALA A 260 0.25 -2.10 6.30
CA ALA A 260 0.18 -2.56 7.69
C ALA A 260 -1.29 -2.76 8.13
N GLY A 261 -1.59 -3.87 8.79
CA GLY A 261 -2.91 -4.22 9.30
C GLY A 261 -3.96 -4.62 8.24
N CYS A 262 -3.62 -4.73 6.96
CA CYS A 262 -4.56 -5.03 5.86
C CYS A 262 -4.95 -6.52 5.77
N THR A 263 -5.35 -7.12 6.89
CA THR A 263 -5.65 -8.56 7.01
C THR A 263 -6.89 -9.00 6.21
N LEU A 264 -7.80 -8.07 5.90
CA LEU A 264 -9.03 -8.31 5.14
C LEU A 264 -8.86 -8.08 3.62
N ALA A 265 -7.72 -7.56 3.17
CA ALA A 265 -7.49 -7.26 1.77
C ALA A 265 -7.25 -8.54 0.96
N THR A 266 -8.10 -8.79 -0.04
CA THR A 266 -8.06 -10.02 -0.86
C THR A 266 -7.56 -9.77 -2.29
N ASP A 267 -7.63 -8.53 -2.79
CA ASP A 267 -7.32 -8.19 -4.18
C ASP A 267 -6.32 -7.04 -4.30
N PHE A 268 -5.11 -7.33 -4.77
CA PHE A 268 -4.04 -6.39 -5.09
C PHE A 268 -3.75 -6.33 -6.60
N SER A 269 -4.68 -6.82 -7.43
CA SER A 269 -4.48 -6.90 -8.87
C SER A 269 -4.16 -5.53 -9.46
N SER A 270 -3.07 -5.45 -10.22
CA SER A 270 -2.61 -4.21 -10.85
C SER A 270 -2.38 -3.03 -9.89
N CYS A 271 -2.13 -3.26 -8.60
CA CYS A 271 -2.07 -2.19 -7.59
C CYS A 271 -1.07 -1.08 -7.97
N PHE A 272 0.13 -1.44 -8.44
CA PHE A 272 1.19 -0.53 -8.85
C PHE A 272 1.56 -0.63 -10.34
N THR A 273 0.65 -1.13 -11.18
CA THR A 273 0.88 -1.18 -12.63
C THR A 273 1.27 0.19 -13.17
N GLU A 274 2.23 0.26 -14.10
CA GLU A 274 2.70 1.50 -14.72
C GLU A 274 3.26 2.56 -13.74
N CYS A 275 3.71 2.16 -12.56
CA CYS A 275 4.55 2.99 -11.68
C CYS A 275 5.99 3.07 -12.23
N ILE A 276 6.15 3.71 -13.39
CA ILE A 276 7.39 3.70 -14.19
C ILE A 276 8.62 4.24 -13.43
N SER A 277 8.42 5.19 -12.50
CA SER A 277 9.51 5.78 -11.72
C SER A 277 9.89 4.98 -10.46
N LEU A 278 9.14 3.92 -10.11
CA LEU A 278 9.40 3.10 -8.94
C LEU A 278 10.65 2.24 -9.18
N LYS A 279 11.64 2.36 -8.28
CA LYS A 279 12.92 1.66 -8.42
C LYS A 279 13.08 0.43 -7.54
N VAL A 280 12.46 0.46 -6.37
CA VAL A 280 12.61 -0.55 -5.33
C VAL A 280 11.26 -0.80 -4.70
N ILE A 281 10.94 -2.07 -4.47
CA ILE A 281 9.82 -2.48 -3.63
C ILE A 281 10.34 -2.61 -2.20
N PRO A 282 9.73 -1.96 -1.19
CA PRO A 282 10.16 -2.09 0.19
C PRO A 282 10.02 -3.53 0.69
N GLU A 283 10.92 -3.94 1.58
CA GLU A 283 10.77 -5.20 2.32
C GLU A 283 9.50 -5.15 3.19
N HIS A 284 8.92 -6.31 3.48
CA HIS A 284 7.75 -6.48 4.35
C HIS A 284 6.44 -5.83 3.87
N LEU A 285 6.39 -5.30 2.63
CA LEU A 285 5.23 -4.57 2.10
C LEU A 285 3.89 -5.31 2.23
N LEU A 286 3.89 -6.64 2.08
CA LEU A 286 2.68 -7.47 2.08
C LEU A 286 2.61 -8.46 3.25
N ASP A 287 3.51 -8.36 4.23
CA ASP A 287 3.64 -9.39 5.28
C ASP A 287 2.38 -9.53 6.14
N GLU A 288 1.68 -8.42 6.40
CA GLU A 288 0.45 -8.43 7.21
C GLU A 288 -0.83 -8.68 6.38
N CYS A 289 -0.72 -8.77 5.05
CA CYS A 289 -1.84 -8.99 4.14
C CYS A 289 -2.17 -10.48 4.03
N THR A 290 -2.66 -11.10 5.10
CA THR A 290 -2.89 -12.56 5.16
C THR A 290 -4.06 -13.06 4.31
N GLY A 291 -4.91 -12.15 3.81
CA GLY A 291 -6.10 -12.44 3.04
C GLY A 291 -5.92 -12.50 1.52
N ILE A 292 -4.69 -12.32 0.98
CA ILE A 292 -4.48 -12.16 -0.47
C ILE A 292 -4.94 -13.39 -1.25
N GLU A 293 -5.88 -13.18 -2.17
CA GLU A 293 -6.35 -14.16 -3.16
C GLU A 293 -5.87 -13.81 -4.57
N LYS A 294 -5.78 -12.52 -4.91
CA LYS A 294 -5.42 -12.02 -6.25
C LYS A 294 -4.31 -10.99 -6.18
N ILE A 295 -3.30 -11.16 -7.04
CA ILE A 295 -2.13 -10.27 -7.12
C ILE A 295 -1.60 -10.10 -8.55
N ASN A 296 -2.34 -10.59 -9.54
CA ASN A 296 -1.90 -10.54 -10.94
C ASN A 296 -1.60 -9.09 -11.36
N SER A 297 -0.56 -8.92 -12.15
CA SER A 297 -0.11 -7.61 -12.65
C SER A 297 0.35 -6.60 -11.59
N ILE A 298 0.54 -6.96 -10.31
CA ILE A 298 0.80 -6.00 -9.22
C ILE A 298 1.86 -4.92 -9.54
N PHE A 299 2.98 -5.29 -10.18
CA PHE A 299 4.08 -4.38 -10.58
C PHE A 299 4.33 -4.41 -12.10
N SER A 300 3.28 -4.68 -12.89
CA SER A 300 3.35 -4.70 -14.35
C SER A 300 3.78 -3.33 -14.90
N TYR A 301 4.68 -3.28 -15.89
CA TYR A 301 5.20 -2.06 -16.52
C TYR A 301 5.89 -1.07 -15.55
N CYS A 302 6.36 -1.53 -14.38
CA CYS A 302 7.26 -0.77 -13.52
C CYS A 302 8.67 -0.75 -14.13
N ARG A 303 8.84 -0.03 -15.25
CA ARG A 303 10.07 -0.05 -16.07
C ARG A 303 11.33 0.41 -15.32
N GLY A 304 11.17 1.21 -14.27
CA GLY A 304 12.27 1.67 -13.41
C GLY A 304 12.68 0.68 -12.32
N LEU A 305 11.94 -0.42 -12.11
CA LEU A 305 12.15 -1.35 -11.01
C LEU A 305 13.46 -2.13 -11.20
N GLU A 306 14.39 -2.03 -10.26
CA GLU A 306 15.74 -2.62 -10.40
C GLU A 306 15.87 -3.98 -9.69
N LYS A 307 15.12 -4.19 -8.60
CA LYS A 307 15.20 -5.36 -7.71
C LYS A 307 13.86 -5.68 -7.05
N VAL A 308 13.67 -6.94 -6.66
CA VAL A 308 12.51 -7.44 -5.92
C VAL A 308 12.97 -8.07 -4.59
N PRO A 309 12.34 -7.78 -3.44
CA PRO A 309 12.69 -8.38 -2.16
C PRO A 309 12.25 -9.85 -2.09
N GLU A 310 13.05 -10.69 -1.44
CA GLU A 310 12.80 -12.14 -1.34
C GLU A 310 11.48 -12.47 -0.65
N GLY A 311 11.15 -11.75 0.43
CA GLY A 311 9.95 -11.94 1.22
C GLY A 311 8.67 -11.32 0.64
N LEU A 312 8.67 -10.77 -0.58
CA LEU A 312 7.53 -10.02 -1.12
C LEU A 312 6.20 -10.79 -1.07
N PHE A 313 6.25 -12.10 -1.30
CA PHE A 313 5.06 -12.95 -1.38
C PHE A 313 4.87 -13.85 -0.15
N THR A 314 5.42 -13.50 1.01
CA THR A 314 5.33 -14.29 2.25
C THR A 314 3.89 -14.67 2.62
N SER A 315 2.93 -13.77 2.38
CA SER A 315 1.51 -13.95 2.69
C SER A 315 0.66 -14.46 1.53
N CYS A 316 1.28 -14.88 0.41
CA CYS A 316 0.57 -15.28 -0.82
C CYS A 316 0.41 -16.80 -0.99
N SER A 317 0.32 -17.57 0.10
CA SER A 317 0.27 -19.04 0.02
C SER A 317 -0.98 -19.61 -0.63
N GLN A 318 -2.06 -18.82 -0.70
CA GLN A 318 -3.35 -19.20 -1.31
C GLN A 318 -3.50 -18.72 -2.76
N VAL A 319 -2.59 -17.85 -3.23
CA VAL A 319 -2.68 -17.24 -4.55
C VAL A 319 -2.41 -18.28 -5.64
N THR A 320 -3.33 -18.38 -6.60
CA THR A 320 -3.23 -19.33 -7.72
C THR A 320 -2.67 -18.72 -9.01
N ASP A 321 -2.68 -17.39 -9.14
CA ASP A 321 -2.34 -16.69 -10.37
C ASP A 321 -1.34 -15.53 -10.13
N PHE A 322 -0.12 -15.70 -10.62
CA PHE A 322 0.96 -14.69 -10.58
C PHE A 322 1.20 -14.05 -11.95
N SER A 323 0.22 -14.14 -12.86
CA SER A 323 0.38 -13.66 -14.22
C SER A 323 0.70 -12.17 -14.25
N TYR A 324 1.61 -11.79 -15.14
CA TYR A 324 2.02 -10.41 -15.38
C TYR A 324 2.64 -9.65 -14.18
N SER A 325 2.95 -10.33 -13.06
CA SER A 325 3.37 -9.65 -11.81
C SER A 325 4.51 -8.65 -11.98
N PHE A 326 5.48 -8.95 -12.86
CA PHE A 326 6.63 -8.09 -13.18
C PHE A 326 6.83 -7.93 -14.68
N VAL A 327 5.78 -8.04 -15.50
CA VAL A 327 5.92 -7.92 -16.96
C VAL A 327 6.44 -6.54 -17.36
N TYR A 328 7.41 -6.46 -18.28
CA TYR A 328 8.03 -5.23 -18.76
C TYR A 328 8.66 -4.37 -17.64
N CYS A 329 9.24 -5.00 -16.62
CA CYS A 329 10.14 -4.37 -15.67
C CYS A 329 11.54 -4.25 -16.30
N GLU A 330 11.66 -3.35 -17.29
CA GLU A 330 12.83 -3.26 -18.18
C GLU A 330 14.17 -3.01 -17.47
N ALA A 331 14.17 -2.42 -16.27
CA ALA A 331 15.36 -2.21 -15.43
C ALA A 331 15.66 -3.35 -14.44
N LEU A 332 14.81 -4.37 -14.33
CA LEU A 332 14.94 -5.44 -13.35
C LEU A 332 16.12 -6.33 -13.70
N GLN A 333 17.13 -6.37 -12.84
CA GLN A 333 18.39 -7.09 -13.14
C GLN A 333 18.48 -8.46 -12.48
N GLN A 334 17.87 -8.62 -11.30
CA GLN A 334 18.00 -9.79 -10.44
C GLN A 334 16.68 -10.07 -9.73
N ILE A 335 16.38 -11.36 -9.57
CA ILE A 335 15.27 -11.85 -8.76
C ILE A 335 15.82 -12.87 -7.74
N PRO A 336 15.28 -12.91 -6.51
CA PRO A 336 15.76 -13.83 -5.48
C PRO A 336 15.22 -15.25 -5.69
N ALA A 337 16.03 -16.26 -5.32
CA ALA A 337 15.65 -17.67 -5.45
C ALA A 337 14.37 -18.02 -4.66
N GLY A 338 14.22 -17.43 -3.47
CA GLY A 338 13.08 -17.66 -2.59
C GLY A 338 11.82 -16.88 -2.93
N LEU A 339 11.79 -16.08 -4.02
CA LEU A 339 10.68 -15.16 -4.32
C LEU A 339 9.30 -15.85 -4.28
N PHE A 340 9.19 -17.05 -4.85
CA PHE A 340 7.95 -17.81 -4.90
C PHE A 340 7.91 -19.00 -3.92
N ALA A 341 8.86 -19.10 -2.99
CA ALA A 341 8.88 -20.17 -2.00
C ALA A 341 7.58 -20.29 -1.17
N PRO A 342 6.89 -19.19 -0.82
CA PRO A 342 5.59 -19.24 -0.13
C PRO A 342 4.41 -19.62 -1.05
N CYS A 343 4.54 -19.45 -2.37
CA CYS A 343 3.45 -19.50 -3.36
C CYS A 343 3.05 -20.93 -3.75
N THR A 344 2.74 -21.76 -2.75
CA THR A 344 2.53 -23.22 -2.93
C THR A 344 1.25 -23.60 -3.67
N ALA A 345 0.25 -22.70 -3.73
CA ALA A 345 -0.99 -22.89 -4.49
C ALA A 345 -0.92 -22.39 -5.95
N ALA A 346 0.21 -21.83 -6.39
CA ALA A 346 0.34 -21.24 -7.72
C ALA A 346 0.04 -22.27 -8.83
N LEU A 347 -0.85 -21.90 -9.76
CA LEU A 347 -1.21 -22.69 -10.94
C LEU A 347 -0.55 -22.16 -12.22
N THR A 348 -0.18 -20.88 -12.26
CA THR A 348 0.37 -20.22 -13.45
C THR A 348 1.28 -19.03 -13.11
N PHE A 349 2.31 -18.85 -13.95
CA PHE A 349 3.22 -17.71 -13.97
C PHE A 349 3.23 -17.04 -15.35
N GLN A 350 2.05 -16.90 -15.96
CA GLN A 350 1.95 -16.44 -17.34
C GLN A 350 2.47 -15.00 -17.46
N HIS A 351 3.41 -14.76 -18.38
CA HIS A 351 4.06 -13.47 -18.60
C HIS A 351 4.73 -12.83 -17.36
N CYS A 352 5.00 -13.60 -16.30
CA CYS A 352 5.42 -13.04 -15.01
C CYS A 352 6.62 -12.08 -15.11
N PHE A 353 7.60 -12.40 -15.94
CA PHE A 353 8.81 -11.61 -16.21
C PHE A 353 8.97 -11.30 -17.71
N ALA A 354 7.90 -11.35 -18.51
CA ALA A 354 8.04 -11.16 -19.95
C ALA A 354 8.45 -9.71 -20.26
N GLY A 355 9.43 -9.52 -21.13
CA GLY A 355 9.95 -8.21 -21.49
C GLY A 355 10.90 -7.61 -20.46
N ASP A 356 11.36 -8.38 -19.47
CA ASP A 356 12.38 -7.95 -18.50
C ASP A 356 13.77 -8.03 -19.15
N VAL A 357 14.01 -7.09 -20.06
CA VAL A 357 15.18 -7.10 -20.96
C VAL A 357 16.52 -6.99 -20.23
N SER A 358 16.54 -6.51 -18.98
CA SER A 358 17.76 -6.39 -18.16
C SER A 358 18.00 -7.57 -17.21
N LEU A 359 17.09 -8.56 -17.15
CA LEU A 359 17.21 -9.70 -16.25
C LEU A 359 18.39 -10.58 -16.66
N LYS A 360 19.41 -10.67 -15.81
CA LYS A 360 20.71 -11.29 -16.16
C LYS A 360 20.74 -12.80 -15.94
N GLU A 361 20.00 -13.27 -14.95
CA GLU A 361 19.95 -14.67 -14.59
C GLU A 361 18.61 -15.05 -13.97
N ILE A 362 18.24 -16.31 -14.15
CA ILE A 362 17.18 -16.95 -13.39
C ILE A 362 17.86 -17.70 -12.24
N PRO A 363 17.51 -17.43 -10.97
CA PRO A 363 18.10 -18.14 -9.85
C PRO A 363 17.66 -19.62 -9.87
N ALA A 364 18.57 -20.51 -9.49
CA ALA A 364 18.24 -21.92 -9.28
C ALA A 364 17.18 -22.04 -8.16
N GLY A 365 16.25 -22.98 -8.33
CA GLY A 365 15.19 -23.26 -7.35
C GLY A 365 14.03 -22.27 -7.30
N LEU A 366 13.96 -21.29 -8.23
CA LEU A 366 12.92 -20.26 -8.27
C LEU A 366 11.48 -20.80 -8.13
N PHE A 367 11.22 -22.00 -8.69
CA PHE A 367 9.90 -22.64 -8.69
C PHE A 367 9.83 -23.93 -7.85
N ASP A 368 10.83 -24.21 -6.99
CA ASP A 368 10.94 -25.49 -6.27
C ASP A 368 9.76 -25.78 -5.32
N ARG A 369 9.04 -24.73 -4.88
CA ARG A 369 7.87 -24.84 -4.00
C ARG A 369 6.54 -24.70 -4.73
N CYS A 370 6.57 -24.49 -6.04
CA CYS A 370 5.39 -24.27 -6.89
C CYS A 370 4.96 -25.58 -7.56
N GLU A 371 4.69 -26.61 -6.76
CA GLU A 371 4.41 -27.97 -7.24
C GLU A 371 3.04 -28.12 -7.94
N GLN A 372 2.14 -27.15 -7.74
CA GLN A 372 0.79 -27.15 -8.33
C GLN A 372 0.73 -26.52 -9.72
N VAL A 373 1.82 -25.95 -10.23
CA VAL A 373 1.81 -25.22 -11.50
C VAL A 373 1.43 -26.15 -12.66
N GLU A 374 0.43 -25.73 -13.42
CA GLU A 374 -0.05 -26.44 -14.61
C GLU A 374 0.44 -25.78 -15.90
N SER A 375 0.78 -24.48 -15.85
CA SER A 375 1.10 -23.70 -17.04
C SER A 375 2.20 -22.68 -16.80
N PHE A 376 3.29 -22.80 -17.57
CA PHE A 376 4.21 -21.71 -17.86
C PHE A 376 3.91 -21.21 -19.28
N GLN A 377 3.47 -19.96 -19.38
CA GLN A 377 3.19 -19.34 -20.67
C GLN A 377 3.90 -18.00 -20.74
N SER A 378 4.84 -17.86 -21.66
CA SER A 378 5.59 -16.61 -21.90
C SER A 378 6.31 -16.08 -20.65
N THR A 379 6.64 -16.92 -19.67
CA THR A 379 7.10 -16.46 -18.34
C THR A 379 8.35 -15.59 -18.41
N PHE A 380 9.30 -15.90 -19.30
CA PHE A 380 10.53 -15.13 -19.56
C PHE A 380 10.62 -14.69 -21.03
N LEU A 381 9.48 -14.54 -21.72
CA LEU A 381 9.42 -14.12 -23.12
C LEU A 381 10.15 -12.77 -23.28
N GLY A 382 11.13 -12.70 -24.20
CA GLY A 382 11.85 -11.47 -24.51
C GLY A 382 12.84 -11.01 -23.44
N CYS A 383 13.24 -11.87 -22.50
CA CYS A 383 14.32 -11.58 -21.55
C CYS A 383 15.69 -11.65 -22.24
N THR A 384 15.98 -10.65 -23.06
CA THR A 384 17.14 -10.65 -23.98
C THR A 384 18.50 -10.63 -23.29
N SER A 385 18.60 -10.26 -22.01
CA SER A 385 19.87 -10.34 -21.25
C SER A 385 20.19 -11.72 -20.68
N LEU A 386 19.27 -12.68 -20.73
CA LEU A 386 19.53 -14.04 -20.25
C LEU A 386 20.52 -14.77 -21.16
N THR A 387 21.55 -15.36 -20.56
CA THR A 387 22.58 -16.13 -21.28
C THR A 387 22.57 -17.63 -20.97
N LYS A 388 21.92 -18.05 -19.88
CA LYS A 388 21.79 -19.44 -19.45
C LYS A 388 20.50 -19.66 -18.67
N ILE A 389 20.02 -20.90 -18.67
CA ILE A 389 18.95 -21.38 -17.78
C ILE A 389 19.59 -22.24 -16.67
N PRO A 390 19.22 -22.09 -15.39
CA PRO A 390 19.75 -22.94 -14.32
C PRO A 390 19.26 -24.39 -14.47
N GLU A 391 20.12 -25.34 -14.10
CA GLU A 391 19.71 -26.74 -13.98
C GLU A 391 18.58 -26.88 -12.95
N GLY A 392 17.66 -27.81 -13.22
CA GLY A 392 16.57 -28.15 -12.30
C GLY A 392 15.45 -27.12 -12.18
N LEU A 393 15.41 -26.06 -13.00
CA LEU A 393 14.43 -24.97 -12.89
C LEU A 393 12.97 -25.43 -12.78
N PHE A 394 12.61 -26.56 -13.41
CA PHE A 394 11.26 -27.11 -13.41
C PHE A 394 11.14 -28.49 -12.75
N ASP A 395 12.16 -28.98 -12.04
CA ASP A 395 12.20 -30.35 -11.50
C ASP A 395 11.04 -30.67 -10.55
N LYS A 396 10.56 -29.65 -9.81
CA LYS A 396 9.44 -29.79 -8.87
C LYS A 396 8.07 -29.51 -9.52
N CYS A 397 8.04 -28.91 -10.70
CA CYS A 397 6.84 -28.57 -11.43
C CYS A 397 6.33 -29.76 -12.28
N THR A 398 6.06 -30.89 -11.62
CA THR A 398 5.73 -32.17 -12.27
C THR A 398 4.32 -32.23 -12.87
N LYS A 399 3.45 -31.28 -12.51
CA LYS A 399 2.07 -31.14 -13.01
C LYS A 399 1.93 -30.28 -14.26
N VAL A 400 3.02 -29.65 -14.72
CA VAL A 400 2.95 -28.73 -15.86
C VAL A 400 2.52 -29.48 -17.12
N VAL A 401 1.48 -28.96 -17.76
CA VAL A 401 0.97 -29.43 -19.05
C VAL A 401 1.35 -28.51 -20.21
N LYS A 402 1.73 -27.25 -19.94
CA LYS A 402 2.02 -26.22 -20.94
C LYS A 402 3.31 -25.43 -20.64
N PHE A 403 4.19 -25.37 -21.63
CA PHE A 403 5.38 -24.52 -21.71
C PHE A 403 5.38 -23.70 -23.01
N ASN A 404 4.34 -22.90 -23.25
CA ASN A 404 4.26 -22.12 -24.50
C ASN A 404 5.08 -20.82 -24.35
N PHE A 405 5.94 -20.51 -25.33
CA PHE A 405 6.72 -19.27 -25.41
C PHE A 405 7.59 -18.91 -24.19
N VAL A 406 7.88 -19.87 -23.31
CA VAL A 406 8.47 -19.58 -21.98
C VAL A 406 9.77 -18.78 -22.09
N PHE A 407 10.64 -19.12 -23.04
CA PHE A 407 11.91 -18.46 -23.32
C PHE A 407 11.96 -17.91 -24.75
N ALA A 408 10.81 -17.67 -25.37
CA ALA A 408 10.80 -17.11 -26.71
C ALA A 408 11.49 -15.73 -26.72
N ASP A 409 12.18 -15.42 -27.80
CA ASP A 409 12.90 -14.17 -28.04
C ASP A 409 13.97 -13.85 -26.97
N CYS A 410 14.45 -14.87 -26.23
CA CYS A 410 15.67 -14.80 -25.41
C CYS A 410 16.92 -14.92 -26.31
N GLU A 411 17.16 -13.91 -27.15
CA GLU A 411 18.10 -13.98 -28.28
C GLU A 411 19.54 -14.30 -27.88
N ASN A 412 19.98 -13.91 -26.68
CA ASN A 412 21.35 -14.12 -26.18
C ASN A 412 21.52 -15.39 -25.32
N LEU A 413 20.51 -16.26 -25.26
CA LEU A 413 20.59 -17.52 -24.52
C LEU A 413 21.61 -18.44 -25.20
N LEU A 414 22.74 -18.71 -24.53
CA LEU A 414 23.85 -19.48 -25.08
C LEU A 414 23.69 -20.98 -24.86
N THR A 415 23.14 -21.38 -23.71
CA THR A 415 23.01 -22.79 -23.32
C THR A 415 21.71 -23.06 -22.57
N VAL A 416 21.12 -24.22 -22.83
CA VAL A 416 19.95 -24.76 -22.14
C VAL A 416 20.33 -26.11 -21.53
N PRO A 417 20.08 -26.35 -20.23
CA PRO A 417 20.31 -27.67 -19.64
C PRO A 417 19.52 -28.75 -20.37
N VAL A 418 20.20 -29.81 -20.80
CA VAL A 418 19.54 -30.91 -21.53
C VAL A 418 18.47 -31.60 -20.67
N SER A 419 18.65 -31.62 -19.35
CA SER A 419 17.75 -32.21 -18.35
C SER A 419 16.57 -31.32 -17.93
N LEU A 420 16.42 -30.11 -18.50
CA LEU A 420 15.48 -29.08 -18.04
C LEU A 420 14.03 -29.57 -17.88
N PHE A 421 13.61 -30.60 -18.63
CA PHE A 421 12.25 -31.13 -18.62
C PHE A 421 12.14 -32.60 -18.21
N ASP A 422 13.11 -33.16 -17.48
CA ASP A 422 13.17 -34.59 -17.11
C ASP A 422 11.98 -35.05 -16.25
N PHE A 423 11.51 -34.17 -15.37
CA PHE A 423 10.40 -34.43 -14.47
C PHE A 423 9.05 -33.90 -14.98
N CYS A 424 9.04 -33.09 -16.04
CA CYS A 424 7.83 -32.53 -16.65
C CYS A 424 7.23 -33.50 -17.68
N ARG A 425 6.91 -34.73 -17.25
CA ARG A 425 6.48 -35.82 -18.13
C ARG A 425 5.04 -35.70 -18.65
N GLN A 426 4.24 -34.83 -18.03
CA GLN A 426 2.84 -34.57 -18.40
C GLN A 426 2.69 -33.44 -19.44
N ALA A 427 3.78 -32.75 -19.78
CA ALA A 427 3.75 -31.61 -20.68
C ALA A 427 3.46 -32.02 -22.13
N THR A 428 2.41 -31.44 -22.70
CA THR A 428 1.93 -31.71 -24.06
C THR A 428 2.01 -30.50 -24.97
N ARG A 429 2.21 -29.30 -24.41
CA ARG A 429 2.26 -28.04 -25.16
C ARG A 429 3.61 -27.35 -24.98
N TRP A 430 4.26 -27.09 -26.10
CA TRP A 430 5.63 -26.62 -26.29
C TRP A 430 5.69 -25.49 -27.33
N TYR A 431 4.55 -24.88 -27.66
CA TYR A 431 4.41 -23.96 -28.77
C TYR A 431 5.38 -22.78 -28.61
N GLY A 432 6.31 -22.63 -29.54
CA GLY A 432 7.28 -21.53 -29.54
C GLY A 432 8.18 -21.44 -28.32
N ILE A 433 8.34 -22.48 -27.50
CA ILE A 433 9.02 -22.41 -26.19
C ILE A 433 10.40 -21.71 -26.24
N PHE A 434 11.20 -21.98 -27.26
CA PHE A 434 12.53 -21.40 -27.49
C PHE A 434 12.60 -20.60 -28.80
N ARG A 435 11.45 -20.23 -29.40
CA ARG A 435 11.44 -19.47 -30.65
C ARG A 435 12.35 -18.24 -30.50
N GLY A 436 13.22 -17.96 -31.47
CA GLY A 436 14.08 -16.78 -31.47
C GLY A 436 15.31 -16.87 -30.55
N CYS A 437 15.56 -18.00 -29.88
CA CYS A 437 16.81 -18.26 -29.15
C CYS A 437 17.98 -18.51 -30.12
N SER A 438 18.37 -17.48 -30.86
CA SER A 438 19.26 -17.60 -32.03
C SER A 438 20.73 -17.82 -31.68
N ALA A 439 21.17 -17.46 -30.47
CA ALA A 439 22.54 -17.68 -29.99
C ALA A 439 22.75 -19.03 -29.28
N TRP A 440 21.72 -19.88 -29.18
CA TRP A 440 21.79 -21.12 -28.42
C TRP A 440 22.60 -22.18 -29.16
N GLU A 441 23.77 -22.49 -28.62
CA GLU A 441 24.64 -23.59 -29.03
C GLU A 441 24.45 -24.80 -28.12
N GLY A 442 24.44 -26.01 -28.69
CA GLY A 442 24.30 -27.26 -27.97
C GLY A 442 23.12 -28.10 -28.43
N GLU A 443 22.86 -29.17 -27.70
CA GLU A 443 21.83 -30.16 -28.02
C GLU A 443 20.47 -29.76 -27.42
N SER A 444 19.36 -29.96 -28.14
CA SER A 444 18.03 -29.71 -27.59
C SER A 444 17.71 -30.57 -26.35
N PRO A 445 16.83 -30.13 -25.43
CA PRO A 445 16.50 -30.88 -24.21
C PRO A 445 16.03 -32.31 -24.48
N TYR A 446 16.59 -33.24 -23.70
CA TYR A 446 16.27 -34.67 -23.75
C TYR A 446 16.28 -35.30 -22.37
N THR A 447 15.50 -36.37 -22.26
CA THR A 447 15.48 -37.22 -21.06
C THR A 447 16.07 -38.58 -21.39
N ARG A 448 16.94 -39.10 -20.51
CA ARG A 448 17.52 -40.45 -20.70
C ARG A 448 16.55 -41.53 -20.24
N ILE A 449 16.22 -42.45 -21.13
CA ILE A 449 15.45 -43.68 -20.84
C ILE A 449 16.37 -44.88 -21.11
N GLY A 450 17.02 -45.37 -20.06
CA GLY A 450 18.15 -46.31 -20.19
C GLY A 450 19.31 -45.63 -20.92
N GLU A 451 19.81 -46.25 -21.98
CA GLU A 451 20.91 -45.70 -22.79
C GLU A 451 20.43 -44.69 -23.86
N LYS A 452 19.12 -44.59 -24.11
CA LYS A 452 18.55 -43.73 -25.15
C LYS A 452 18.33 -42.31 -24.64
N LYS A 453 18.69 -41.31 -25.45
CA LYS A 453 18.21 -39.93 -25.31
C LYS A 453 16.84 -39.85 -25.97
N VAL A 454 15.89 -39.19 -25.31
CA VAL A 454 14.54 -38.93 -25.84
C VAL A 454 14.30 -37.44 -25.81
N HIS A 455 14.43 -36.79 -26.97
CA HIS A 455 14.22 -35.34 -27.13
C HIS A 455 12.74 -34.98 -27.08
N LEU A 456 12.43 -33.70 -26.89
CA LEU A 456 11.03 -33.21 -26.86
C LEU A 456 10.23 -33.65 -28.09
N TYR A 457 10.85 -33.62 -29.28
CA TYR A 457 10.22 -34.01 -30.54
C TYR A 457 10.04 -35.52 -30.74
N GLU A 458 10.68 -36.35 -29.91
CA GLU A 458 10.56 -37.82 -29.92
C GLU A 458 9.57 -38.34 -28.88
N ARG A 459 9.15 -37.51 -27.91
CA ARG A 459 8.31 -37.96 -26.76
C ARG A 459 7.01 -38.65 -27.18
N GLY A 460 6.46 -38.34 -28.36
CA GLY A 460 5.28 -39.02 -28.90
C GLY A 460 5.47 -40.53 -29.15
N GLU A 461 6.71 -41.00 -29.30
CA GLU A 461 7.06 -42.40 -29.53
C GLU A 461 7.23 -43.20 -28.23
N TYR A 462 7.26 -42.50 -27.08
CA TYR A 462 7.53 -43.06 -25.75
C TYR A 462 6.32 -42.87 -24.81
N SER A 463 5.14 -43.29 -25.26
CA SER A 463 3.85 -43.07 -24.58
C SER A 463 3.72 -43.70 -23.19
N ASN A 464 4.59 -44.67 -22.85
CA ASN A 464 4.68 -45.24 -21.51
C ASN A 464 5.51 -44.40 -20.53
N GLN A 465 6.26 -43.40 -21.03
CA GLN A 465 7.12 -42.52 -20.23
C GLN A 465 6.65 -41.06 -20.26
N PHE A 466 6.08 -40.60 -21.37
CA PHE A 466 5.68 -39.20 -21.57
C PHE A 466 4.28 -39.08 -22.14
N ALA A 467 3.60 -37.99 -21.81
CA ALA A 467 2.45 -37.54 -22.58
C ALA A 467 2.90 -37.09 -23.98
N ALA A 468 2.13 -37.45 -25.01
CA ALA A 468 2.46 -37.10 -26.38
C ALA A 468 2.32 -35.58 -26.61
N PRO A 469 3.30 -34.91 -27.27
CA PRO A 469 3.16 -33.52 -27.69
C PRO A 469 1.92 -33.32 -28.58
N VAL A 470 1.09 -32.32 -28.26
CA VAL A 470 -0.13 -31.94 -29.00
C VAL A 470 0.01 -30.58 -29.66
N GLU A 471 0.74 -29.64 -29.04
CA GLU A 471 0.96 -28.30 -29.56
C GLU A 471 2.45 -27.97 -29.46
N TYR A 472 3.19 -28.01 -30.57
CA TYR A 472 4.66 -27.92 -30.54
C TYR A 472 5.25 -27.14 -31.72
N LYS A 473 4.39 -26.53 -32.53
CA LYS A 473 4.84 -25.82 -33.73
C LYS A 473 5.84 -24.74 -33.34
N THR A 474 6.87 -24.54 -34.16
CA THR A 474 7.84 -23.46 -33.99
C THR A 474 8.60 -23.46 -32.64
N ALA A 475 8.57 -24.57 -31.88
CA ALA A 475 9.25 -24.70 -30.60
C ALA A 475 10.72 -24.28 -30.64
N PHE A 476 11.40 -24.59 -31.74
CA PHE A 476 12.80 -24.28 -32.02
C PHE A 476 12.97 -23.35 -33.23
N LYS A 477 11.92 -22.57 -33.56
CA LYS A 477 11.99 -21.62 -34.67
C LYS A 477 13.14 -20.64 -34.45
N GLU A 478 13.95 -20.43 -35.49
CA GLU A 478 15.14 -19.56 -35.47
C GLU A 478 16.29 -20.03 -34.53
N CYS A 479 16.22 -21.25 -33.97
CA CYS A 479 17.31 -21.88 -33.19
C CYS A 479 18.32 -22.61 -34.10
N ILE A 480 18.92 -21.90 -35.06
CA ILE A 480 19.71 -22.52 -36.14
C ILE A 480 21.07 -23.10 -35.73
N GLN A 481 21.53 -22.80 -34.51
CA GLN A 481 22.84 -23.24 -33.98
C GLN A 481 22.77 -24.54 -33.15
N LEU A 482 21.59 -25.18 -33.07
CA LEU A 482 21.42 -26.45 -32.37
C LEU A 482 22.26 -27.58 -33.02
N GLU A 483 22.92 -28.39 -32.21
CA GLU A 483 23.70 -29.55 -32.66
C GLU A 483 22.84 -30.58 -33.41
N ASP A 484 21.58 -30.70 -33.02
CA ASP A 484 20.57 -31.58 -33.60
C ASP A 484 19.67 -30.88 -34.63
N TYR A 485 19.97 -29.64 -35.02
CA TYR A 485 19.14 -28.86 -35.97
C TYR A 485 18.87 -29.63 -37.28
N SER A 486 19.88 -30.30 -37.84
CA SER A 486 19.73 -31.08 -39.08
C SER A 486 18.76 -32.26 -38.92
N ILE A 487 18.71 -32.86 -37.72
CA ILE A 487 17.78 -33.96 -37.41
C ILE A 487 16.36 -33.41 -37.34
N ILE A 488 16.17 -32.31 -36.61
CA ILE A 488 14.86 -31.65 -36.50
C ILE A 488 14.38 -31.21 -37.90
N SER A 489 15.24 -30.59 -38.71
CA SER A 489 14.88 -30.14 -40.05
C SER A 489 14.50 -31.29 -40.99
N ALA A 490 15.14 -32.46 -40.88
CA ALA A 490 14.90 -33.59 -41.78
C ALA A 490 13.66 -34.40 -41.38
N SER A 491 13.44 -34.59 -40.08
CA SER A 491 12.46 -35.56 -39.56
C SER A 491 11.33 -34.93 -38.75
N TYR A 492 11.50 -33.71 -38.24
CA TYR A 492 10.58 -33.05 -37.32
C TYR A 492 10.36 -31.57 -37.67
N SER A 493 10.33 -31.23 -38.96
CA SER A 493 10.34 -29.83 -39.46
C SER A 493 9.20 -28.94 -38.95
N GLN A 494 8.11 -29.51 -38.43
CA GLN A 494 7.03 -28.76 -37.78
C GLN A 494 7.46 -28.09 -36.46
N TRP A 495 8.54 -28.56 -35.83
CA TRP A 495 9.11 -28.00 -34.61
C TRP A 495 9.98 -26.75 -34.87
N LEU A 496 10.36 -26.50 -36.13
CA LEU A 496 11.10 -25.31 -36.58
C LEU A 496 10.18 -24.15 -36.98
#